data_AF-A0A0K0GA81-F1
#
_entry.id   AF-A0A0K0GA81-F1
#
_cell.length_a   1.000
_cell.length_b   1.000
_cell.length_c   1.000
_cell.angle_alpha   90.00
_cell.angle_beta   90.00
_cell.angle_gamma   90.00
#
_symmetry.space_group_name_H-M   'P 1'
#
loop_
_entity.id
_entity.type
_entity.pdbx_description
1 polymer ?
#
loop_
_entity_poly.entity_id
_entity_poly.type
_entity_poly.pdbx_seq_one_letter_code
_entity_poly.pdbx_strand_id
1 'polypeptide(L)'
;MMFLALMILFLAACGNSEDEKQGETENQNNASTQEESGSKTEEDSTASAEEVSFEVNQAPKDQGDLEVALEGDIHVANKGVSVKGTTNLLPESRLILIINSEDGVLIGTSDQTLVKENGEFELESSLPEKVEGVVHIEVKFEPANQSEEIKNHYLNELSGSFVRNYTDSGETYQKASFQKTVTLDEGEQTFAITEPSWDIPDNYGEAAVWMEPEIEKQEDYVVVKLNSNIIDGTFIQARAHIPNYITSGIQGYSYINPDGSAVLYIEDPEKDSRIKNLTEYEIIITMDPSHSNNGSLVTEAYGESGQNLAGDYVDTENDSKVIRQTLTVTVDE
;
A
#
# COMPACT_ATOMS: atom_id res chain seq x y z
N MET A 1 -61.83 7.73 -23.71
CA MET A 1 -61.46 8.69 -22.64
C MET A 1 -59.94 8.69 -22.61
N MET A 2 -59.21 9.59 -23.27
CA MET A 2 -59.18 11.07 -23.24
C MET A 2 -58.68 11.64 -21.90
N PHE A 3 -57.82 12.66 -22.02
CA PHE A 3 -56.93 13.37 -21.06
C PHE A 3 -55.53 12.76 -20.97
N LEU A 4 -54.47 13.25 -21.64
CA LEU A 4 -54.06 14.57 -22.17
C LEU A 4 -54.07 15.73 -21.15
N ALA A 5 -52.88 16.00 -20.60
CA ALA A 5 -52.34 17.31 -20.19
C ALA A 5 -50.83 17.05 -20.01
N LEU A 6 -49.89 17.43 -20.88
CA LEU A 6 -49.54 18.72 -21.50
C LEU A 6 -49.47 19.88 -20.51
N MET A 7 -48.29 20.09 -19.95
CA MET A 7 -47.86 21.37 -19.38
C MET A 7 -46.53 21.72 -20.03
N ILE A 8 -46.57 22.72 -20.91
CA ILE A 8 -45.41 23.41 -21.49
C ILE A 8 -45.42 24.82 -20.88
N LEU A 9 -44.23 25.46 -20.89
CA LEU A 9 -43.94 26.90 -20.94
C LEU A 9 -43.44 27.45 -19.57
N PHE A 10 -42.36 28.26 -19.47
CA PHE A 10 -41.55 28.98 -20.45
C PHE A 10 -40.39 29.75 -19.73
N LEU A 11 -39.34 30.13 -20.51
CA LEU A 11 -38.46 31.33 -20.39
C LEU A 11 -37.29 31.27 -19.37
N ALA A 12 -36.07 31.78 -19.60
CA ALA A 12 -35.41 32.64 -20.62
C ALA A 12 -33.88 32.36 -20.52
N ALA A 13 -33.06 32.26 -21.59
CA ALA A 13 -32.64 33.25 -22.57
C ALA A 13 -31.82 34.44 -22.01
N CYS A 14 -30.49 34.35 -22.15
CA CYS A 14 -29.48 35.40 -22.41
C CYS A 14 -28.11 34.70 -22.32
N GLY A 15 -27.14 34.85 -23.21
CA GLY A 15 -26.94 35.76 -24.33
C GLY A 15 -25.44 35.75 -24.60
N ASN A 16 -25.07 35.41 -25.83
CA ASN A 16 -23.71 35.27 -26.34
C ASN A 16 -23.06 36.65 -26.58
N SER A 17 -21.76 36.78 -26.36
CA SER A 17 -20.91 37.76 -27.05
C SER A 17 -19.42 37.42 -26.92
N GLU A 18 -18.85 36.92 -28.02
CA GLU A 18 -17.44 37.11 -28.38
C GLU A 18 -17.20 38.61 -28.67
N ASP A 19 -16.03 39.14 -28.30
CA ASP A 19 -15.09 39.71 -29.28
C ASP A 19 -13.79 40.24 -28.65
N GLU A 20 -12.76 40.15 -29.50
CA GLU A 20 -11.34 40.50 -29.39
C GLU A 20 -11.02 41.95 -28.95
N LYS A 21 -9.85 42.15 -28.31
CA LYS A 21 -8.66 42.86 -28.87
C LYS A 21 -7.65 43.34 -27.80
N GLN A 22 -6.40 42.87 -27.98
CA GLN A 22 -5.19 43.66 -28.26
C GLN A 22 -4.77 44.79 -27.29
N GLY A 23 -3.53 44.71 -26.79
CA GLY A 23 -2.82 45.87 -26.22
C GLY A 23 -1.51 45.52 -25.52
N GLU A 24 -0.40 45.57 -26.26
CA GLU A 24 0.97 45.71 -25.77
C GLU A 24 1.11 46.86 -24.75
N THR A 25 2.04 46.78 -23.80
CA THR A 25 3.16 47.75 -23.72
C THR A 25 4.29 47.21 -22.83
N GLU A 26 5.50 47.26 -23.38
CA GLU A 26 6.82 47.17 -22.74
C GLU A 26 7.11 48.34 -21.77
N ASN A 27 7.98 48.12 -20.78
CA ASN A 27 9.15 48.98 -20.46
C ASN A 27 9.89 48.33 -19.28
N GLN A 28 11.08 47.73 -19.44
CA GLN A 28 12.42 48.31 -19.64
C GLN A 28 13.01 49.13 -18.48
N ASN A 29 14.25 48.72 -18.14
CA ASN A 29 15.40 49.48 -17.63
C ASN A 29 15.40 49.86 -16.14
N ASN A 30 16.51 49.87 -15.39
CA ASN A 30 17.96 49.74 -15.61
C ASN A 30 18.54 49.38 -14.22
N ALA A 31 19.48 48.45 -14.02
CA ALA A 31 20.93 48.53 -14.24
C ALA A 31 21.68 49.66 -13.47
N SER A 32 22.81 49.25 -12.86
CA SER A 32 23.99 50.05 -12.45
C SER A 32 24.02 50.54 -10.98
N THR A 33 25.08 50.53 -10.16
CA THR A 33 26.48 50.01 -10.18
C THR A 33 27.08 50.34 -8.79
N GLN A 34 27.72 49.34 -8.16
CA GLN A 34 29.07 49.29 -7.57
C GLN A 34 29.72 50.45 -6.74
N GLU A 35 30.57 49.97 -5.81
CA GLU A 35 31.74 50.57 -5.09
C GLU A 35 31.50 51.34 -3.78
N GLU A 36 31.89 50.83 -2.61
CA GLU A 36 33.22 50.52 -2.02
C GLU A 36 33.76 51.70 -1.19
N SER A 37 33.99 51.50 0.12
CA SER A 37 35.14 52.05 0.87
C SER A 37 35.07 51.61 2.34
N GLY A 38 36.15 51.02 2.83
CA GLY A 38 36.26 50.41 4.15
C GLY A 38 36.67 51.36 5.27
N SER A 39 36.71 50.79 6.49
CA SER A 39 37.62 51.24 7.54
C SER A 39 37.89 50.09 8.50
N LYS A 40 39.19 49.82 8.70
CA LYS A 40 39.73 48.89 9.69
C LYS A 40 39.43 49.38 11.11
N THR A 41 39.15 48.45 12.02
CA THR A 41 39.59 48.57 13.42
C THR A 41 39.88 47.15 13.92
N GLU A 42 41.16 46.90 14.21
CA GLU A 42 41.62 45.74 14.95
C GLU A 42 41.23 45.93 16.41
N GLU A 43 40.52 44.97 16.99
CA GLU A 43 40.45 44.83 18.44
C GLU A 43 40.65 43.36 18.80
N ASP A 44 41.72 43.15 19.55
CA ASP A 44 42.22 41.90 20.11
C ASP A 44 41.17 41.30 21.04
N SER A 45 40.77 40.07 20.78
CA SER A 45 39.88 39.29 21.65
C SER A 45 40.27 37.82 21.54
N THR A 46 41.19 37.42 22.41
CA THR A 46 41.45 36.03 22.78
C THR A 46 40.19 35.41 23.36
N ALA A 47 39.33 34.87 22.50
CA ALA A 47 38.27 33.96 22.86
C ALA A 47 38.79 32.53 22.68
N SER A 48 38.91 31.82 23.79
CA SER A 48 39.12 30.38 23.85
C SER A 48 38.13 29.69 22.94
N ALA A 49 38.60 29.13 21.83
CA ALA A 49 37.81 28.26 20.98
C ALA A 49 37.55 26.97 21.78
N GLU A 50 36.41 26.91 22.46
CA GLU A 50 35.78 25.63 22.73
C GLU A 50 35.50 25.01 21.36
N GLU A 51 36.24 23.93 21.04
CA GLU A 51 35.90 23.04 19.94
C GLU A 51 34.49 22.53 20.21
N VAL A 52 33.50 23.19 19.60
CA VAL A 52 32.17 22.62 19.42
C VAL A 52 32.37 21.46 18.47
N SER A 53 32.53 20.25 19.03
CA SER A 53 32.43 19.03 18.25
C SER A 53 31.00 18.95 17.75
N PHE A 54 30.76 19.44 16.54
CA PHE A 54 29.59 19.05 15.79
C PHE A 54 29.74 17.54 15.58
N GLU A 55 28.94 16.74 16.28
CA GLU A 55 28.68 15.37 15.84
C GLU A 55 28.07 15.50 14.45
N VAL A 56 28.92 15.42 13.43
CA VAL A 56 28.47 15.27 12.05
C VAL A 56 27.90 13.87 12.01
N ASN A 57 26.60 13.75 12.27
CA ASN A 57 25.87 12.52 11.99
C ASN A 57 26.04 12.27 10.49
N GLN A 58 26.90 11.32 10.14
CA GLN A 58 27.27 11.08 8.76
C GLN A 58 26.08 10.44 8.06
N ALA A 59 25.69 11.03 6.93
CA ALA A 59 24.76 10.43 5.98
C ALA A 59 25.21 8.99 5.63
N PRO A 60 24.26 8.05 5.41
CA PRO A 60 24.55 6.76 4.79
C PRO A 60 25.34 6.95 3.50
N LYS A 61 26.27 6.04 3.21
CA LYS A 61 27.16 6.14 2.04
C LYS A 61 26.42 5.99 0.72
N ASP A 62 25.31 5.29 0.77
CA ASP A 62 24.35 4.96 -0.28
C ASP A 62 23.13 5.88 -0.23
N GLN A 63 23.19 7.01 0.49
CA GLN A 63 22.03 7.89 0.61
C GLN A 63 21.64 8.49 -0.74
N GLY A 64 20.39 8.31 -1.13
CA GLY A 64 19.88 8.65 -2.45
C GLY A 64 19.91 7.49 -3.45
N ASP A 65 20.48 6.32 -3.13
CA ASP A 65 20.48 5.20 -4.06
C ASP A 65 19.06 4.71 -4.35
N LEU A 66 18.86 4.22 -5.58
CA LEU A 66 17.57 3.72 -6.06
C LEU A 66 17.24 2.34 -5.51
N GLU A 67 18.24 1.58 -5.07
CA GLU A 67 18.07 0.30 -4.38
C GLU A 67 17.76 0.59 -2.92
N VAL A 68 16.50 0.48 -2.53
CA VAL A 68 16.04 0.94 -1.21
C VAL A 68 16.53 -0.01 -0.12
N ALA A 69 17.25 0.53 0.85
CA ALA A 69 17.60 -0.12 2.09
C ALA A 69 16.69 0.38 3.23
N LEU A 70 16.10 -0.55 3.97
CA LEU A 70 15.29 -0.26 5.16
C LEU A 70 15.64 -1.27 6.25
N GLU A 71 16.11 -0.78 7.39
CA GLU A 71 16.47 -1.59 8.55
C GLU A 71 15.90 -0.96 9.82
N GLY A 72 15.62 -1.76 10.84
CA GLY A 72 15.10 -1.26 12.10
C GLY A 72 14.34 -2.30 12.89
N ASP A 73 13.63 -1.84 13.92
CA ASP A 73 12.81 -2.69 14.78
C ASP A 73 11.39 -2.10 14.89
N ILE A 74 10.41 -3.00 14.88
CA ILE A 74 9.01 -2.74 15.21
C ILE A 74 8.74 -3.31 16.58
N HIS A 75 8.21 -2.49 17.47
CA HIS A 75 7.80 -2.89 18.81
C HIS A 75 6.30 -2.68 18.99
N VAL A 76 5.60 -3.72 19.44
CA VAL A 76 4.16 -3.71 19.71
C VAL A 76 3.96 -4.00 21.20
N ALA A 77 3.42 -3.03 21.93
CA ALA A 77 3.19 -3.14 23.36
C ALA A 77 2.05 -2.23 23.80
N ASN A 78 1.15 -2.72 24.65
CA ASN A 78 0.05 -1.92 25.23
C ASN A 78 -0.79 -1.17 24.18
N LYS A 79 -1.10 -1.82 23.04
CA LYS A 79 -1.77 -1.22 21.87
C LYS A 79 -0.99 -0.09 21.19
N GLY A 80 0.23 0.21 21.62
CA GLY A 80 1.18 1.06 20.89
C GLY A 80 2.01 0.25 19.90
N VAL A 81 2.30 0.85 18.77
CA VAL A 81 3.25 0.36 17.77
C VAL A 81 4.27 1.46 17.53
N SER A 82 5.54 1.15 17.75
CA SER A 82 6.66 2.06 17.45
C SER A 82 7.61 1.40 16.48
N VAL A 83 8.10 2.17 15.51
CA VAL A 83 9.11 1.74 14.54
C VAL A 83 10.29 2.69 14.64
N LYS A 84 11.49 2.13 14.80
CA LYS A 84 12.76 2.89 14.77
C LYS A 84 13.71 2.22 13.81
N GLY A 85 14.35 3.01 12.96
CA GLY A 85 15.21 2.44 11.94
C GLY A 85 16.05 3.44 11.19
N THR A 86 16.73 2.92 10.17
CA THR A 86 17.55 3.67 9.23
C THR A 86 17.20 3.28 7.80
N THR A 87 17.37 4.22 6.88
CA THR A 87 17.18 4.03 5.45
C THR A 87 18.20 4.83 4.65
N ASN A 88 18.42 4.42 3.40
CA ASN A 88 19.22 5.17 2.44
C ASN A 88 18.39 6.17 1.62
N LEU A 89 17.10 6.35 1.89
CA LEU A 89 16.29 7.37 1.23
C LEU A 89 16.85 8.78 1.47
N LEU A 90 16.70 9.69 0.50
CA LEU A 90 17.08 11.10 0.66
C LEU A 90 16.44 11.72 1.91
N PRO A 91 17.11 12.67 2.59
CA PRO A 91 16.51 13.43 3.68
C PRO A 91 15.21 14.09 3.26
N GLU A 92 14.30 14.31 4.21
CA GLU A 92 12.94 14.83 3.96
C GLU A 92 12.03 13.89 3.14
N SER A 93 12.50 12.70 2.75
CA SER A 93 11.61 11.63 2.28
C SER A 93 10.61 11.29 3.40
N ARG A 94 9.33 11.29 3.08
CA ARG A 94 8.28 10.94 4.04
C ARG A 94 8.04 9.43 4.06
N LEU A 95 8.25 8.83 5.21
CA LEU A 95 7.82 7.46 5.53
C LEU A 95 6.46 7.50 6.21
N ILE A 96 5.66 6.46 5.98
CA ILE A 96 4.32 6.31 6.51
C ILE A 96 4.21 4.95 7.21
N LEU A 97 3.75 4.96 8.46
CA LEU A 97 3.28 3.78 9.18
C LEU A 97 1.77 3.69 9.00
N ILE A 98 1.27 2.51 8.59
CA ILE A 98 -0.16 2.20 8.55
C ILE A 98 -0.39 0.92 9.33
N ILE A 99 -1.42 0.92 10.17
CA ILE A 99 -1.87 -0.29 10.87
C ILE A 99 -3.34 -0.50 10.57
N ASN A 100 -3.66 -1.64 9.97
CA ASN A 100 -5.02 -2.07 9.68
C ASN A 100 -5.36 -3.30 10.51
N SER A 101 -6.62 -3.44 10.92
CA SER A 101 -7.14 -4.68 11.48
C SER A 101 -7.69 -5.53 10.35
N GLU A 102 -7.54 -6.85 10.47
CA GLU A 102 -8.22 -7.79 9.57
C GLU A 102 -9.74 -7.58 9.62
N ASP A 103 -10.29 -7.28 10.80
CA ASP A 103 -11.74 -7.13 11.04
C ASP A 103 -12.31 -5.79 10.55
N GLY A 104 -11.48 -4.92 9.95
CA GLY A 104 -11.94 -3.72 9.26
C GLY A 104 -11.05 -2.49 9.34
N VAL A 105 -11.58 -1.39 8.82
CA VAL A 105 -10.86 -0.12 8.71
C VAL A 105 -10.72 0.54 10.08
N LEU A 106 -9.48 0.80 10.47
CA LEU A 106 -9.16 1.59 11.66
C LEU A 106 -8.98 3.06 11.27
N ILE A 107 -9.44 3.98 12.13
CA ILE A 107 -9.29 5.42 11.93
C ILE A 107 -8.19 5.92 12.87
N GLY A 108 -7.24 6.68 12.32
CA GLY A 108 -6.18 7.34 13.10
C GLY A 108 -5.04 6.40 13.52
N THR A 109 -4.90 5.24 12.88
CA THR A 109 -3.84 4.25 13.11
C THR A 109 -2.71 4.36 12.09
N SER A 110 -2.47 5.58 11.61
CA SER A 110 -1.34 5.89 10.73
C SER A 110 -0.51 7.00 11.33
N ASP A 111 0.78 6.98 11.04
CA ASP A 111 1.74 8.02 11.40
C ASP A 111 2.66 8.30 10.21
N GLN A 112 3.30 9.47 10.22
CA GLN A 112 4.24 9.87 9.18
C GLN A 112 5.43 10.62 9.78
N THR A 113 6.60 10.36 9.23
CA THR A 113 7.84 11.01 9.66
C THR A 113 8.70 11.34 8.45
N LEU A 114 9.65 12.26 8.63
CA LEU A 114 10.63 12.60 7.61
C LEU A 114 11.95 11.90 7.94
N VAL A 115 12.59 11.34 6.91
CA VAL A 115 13.94 10.80 7.01
C VAL A 115 14.91 11.94 7.33
N LYS A 116 15.75 11.74 8.35
CA LYS A 116 16.77 12.72 8.76
C LYS A 116 17.99 12.68 7.83
N GLU A 117 18.88 13.67 7.98
CA GLU A 117 20.16 13.74 7.23
C GLU A 117 21.06 12.52 7.39
N ASN A 118 20.91 11.77 8.49
CA ASN A 118 21.66 10.54 8.76
C ASN A 118 20.89 9.26 8.41
N GLY A 119 19.75 9.38 7.71
CA GLY A 119 18.93 8.25 7.31
C GLY A 119 18.03 7.69 8.42
N GLU A 120 18.10 8.21 9.64
CA GLU A 120 17.25 7.75 10.75
C GLU A 120 15.79 8.18 10.57
N PHE A 121 14.89 7.33 11.04
CA PHE A 121 13.47 7.62 11.16
C PHE A 121 12.86 6.97 12.40
N GLU A 122 11.77 7.56 12.88
CA GLU A 122 10.98 7.07 14.01
C GLU A 122 9.50 7.36 13.73
N LEU A 123 8.66 6.34 13.86
CA LEU A 123 7.22 6.37 13.65
C LEU A 123 6.52 5.76 14.87
N GLU A 124 5.42 6.33 15.30
CA GLU A 124 4.63 5.82 16.42
C GLU A 124 3.13 5.94 16.15
N SER A 125 2.38 4.87 16.41
CA SER A 125 0.93 4.89 16.33
C SER A 125 0.30 4.07 17.44
N SER A 126 -0.95 4.37 17.76
CA SER A 126 -1.71 3.69 18.80
C SER A 126 -2.98 3.09 18.23
N LEU A 127 -3.25 1.84 18.57
CA LEU A 127 -4.48 1.16 18.26
C LEU A 127 -5.58 1.54 19.28
N PRO A 128 -6.84 1.69 18.83
CA PRO A 128 -7.97 1.84 19.75
C PRO A 128 -8.07 0.66 20.74
N GLU A 129 -8.50 0.92 21.97
CA GLU A 129 -8.53 -0.07 23.06
C GLU A 129 -9.30 -1.36 22.72
N LYS A 130 -10.32 -1.27 21.86
CA LYS A 130 -11.20 -2.39 21.49
C LYS A 130 -10.69 -3.23 20.32
N VAL A 131 -9.57 -2.85 19.70
CA VAL A 131 -9.00 -3.64 18.60
C VAL A 131 -8.32 -4.86 19.19
N GLU A 132 -8.72 -6.04 18.73
CA GLU A 132 -8.18 -7.35 19.11
C GLU A 132 -7.88 -8.14 17.82
N GLY A 133 -7.33 -9.35 17.95
CA GLY A 133 -7.10 -10.23 16.80
C GLY A 133 -5.92 -9.83 15.92
N VAL A 134 -6.05 -10.06 14.62
CA VAL A 134 -4.97 -9.89 13.64
C VAL A 134 -4.88 -8.44 13.17
N VAL A 135 -3.65 -7.90 13.14
CA VAL A 135 -3.35 -6.60 12.54
C VAL A 135 -2.20 -6.70 11.55
N HIS A 136 -2.27 -5.85 10.53
CA HIS A 136 -1.24 -5.69 9.50
C HIS A 136 -0.56 -4.35 9.70
N ILE A 137 0.75 -4.41 9.93
CA ILE A 137 1.62 -3.24 10.09
C ILE A 137 2.37 -3.08 8.78
N GLU A 138 2.28 -1.90 8.16
CA GLU A 138 3.02 -1.53 6.96
C GLU A 138 3.83 -0.26 7.22
N VAL A 139 5.13 -0.31 6.92
CA VAL A 139 5.99 0.88 6.82
C VAL A 139 6.31 1.07 5.34
N LYS A 140 5.96 2.23 4.79
CA LYS A 140 6.09 2.47 3.35
C LYS A 140 6.61 3.85 2.98
N PHE A 141 7.22 3.89 1.80
CA PHE A 141 7.62 5.08 1.07
C PHE A 141 6.96 5.08 -0.31
N GLU A 142 6.23 6.14 -0.63
CA GLU A 142 5.52 6.30 -1.91
C GLU A 142 6.02 7.56 -2.62
N PRO A 143 6.90 7.46 -3.64
CA PRO A 143 7.47 8.60 -4.37
C PRO A 143 6.43 9.57 -4.96
N ALA A 144 5.31 9.05 -5.47
CA ALA A 144 4.25 9.85 -6.09
C ALA A 144 3.65 10.88 -5.10
N ASN A 145 3.70 10.54 -3.80
CA ASN A 145 3.18 11.34 -2.70
C ASN A 145 4.29 12.10 -1.97
N GLN A 146 5.34 12.58 -2.65
CA GLN A 146 6.46 13.31 -2.03
C GLN A 146 6.59 14.75 -2.55
N SER A 147 7.56 15.49 -2.01
CA SER A 147 8.01 16.76 -2.59
C SER A 147 8.52 16.55 -4.02
N GLU A 148 8.56 17.62 -4.82
CA GLU A 148 8.97 17.52 -6.23
C GLU A 148 10.42 17.01 -6.38
N GLU A 149 11.33 17.35 -5.47
CA GLU A 149 12.70 16.85 -5.50
C GLU A 149 12.76 15.34 -5.33
N ILE A 150 12.12 14.81 -4.28
CA ILE A 150 12.08 13.37 -3.98
C ILE A 150 11.33 12.62 -5.10
N LYS A 151 10.23 13.19 -5.60
CA LYS A 151 9.48 12.61 -6.73
C LYS A 151 10.34 12.53 -7.98
N ASN A 152 11.01 13.61 -8.37
CA ASN A 152 11.87 13.63 -9.56
C ASN A 152 13.03 12.64 -9.47
N HIS A 153 13.47 12.31 -8.25
CA HIS A 153 14.57 11.38 -8.02
C HIS A 153 14.12 9.91 -8.02
N TYR A 154 12.96 9.59 -7.43
CA TYR A 154 12.55 8.20 -7.20
C TYR A 154 11.35 7.71 -8.02
N LEU A 155 10.57 8.59 -8.65
CA LEU A 155 9.33 8.19 -9.32
C LEU A 155 9.62 7.21 -10.47
N ASN A 156 9.16 5.97 -10.30
CA ASN A 156 9.34 4.84 -11.22
C ASN A 156 10.79 4.34 -11.37
N GLU A 157 11.70 4.77 -10.50
CA GLU A 157 13.11 4.37 -10.52
C GLU A 157 13.50 3.48 -9.33
N LEU A 158 12.55 3.16 -8.43
CA LEU A 158 12.82 2.34 -7.26
C LEU A 158 13.25 0.92 -7.66
N SER A 159 14.23 0.38 -6.94
CA SER A 159 14.72 -0.99 -7.07
C SER A 159 15.02 -1.61 -5.70
N GLY A 160 15.31 -2.92 -5.67
CA GLY A 160 15.60 -3.67 -4.46
C GLY A 160 14.39 -4.44 -3.90
N SER A 161 14.65 -5.25 -2.87
CA SER A 161 13.70 -6.26 -2.37
C SER A 161 12.47 -5.70 -1.65
N PHE A 162 12.52 -4.43 -1.22
CA PHE A 162 11.38 -3.74 -0.61
C PHE A 162 10.39 -3.18 -1.64
N VAL A 163 10.73 -3.17 -2.93
CA VAL A 163 9.89 -2.54 -3.95
C VAL A 163 8.66 -3.37 -4.27
N ARG A 164 7.52 -2.70 -4.34
CA ARG A 164 6.21 -3.25 -4.71
C ARG A 164 5.52 -2.33 -5.68
N ASN A 165 4.66 -2.90 -6.50
CA ASN A 165 3.69 -2.12 -7.26
C ASN A 165 2.48 -1.79 -6.40
N TYR A 166 1.88 -0.63 -6.63
CA TYR A 166 0.57 -0.29 -6.10
C TYR A 166 -0.21 0.51 -7.12
N THR A 167 -1.53 0.47 -6.97
CA THR A 167 -2.43 1.22 -7.84
C THR A 167 -3.08 2.34 -7.05
N ASP A 168 -3.00 3.54 -7.61
CA ASP A 168 -3.72 4.71 -7.11
C ASP A 168 -4.36 5.42 -8.30
N SER A 169 -5.67 5.69 -8.17
CA SER A 169 -6.44 6.43 -9.17
C SER A 169 -6.36 5.87 -10.59
N GLY A 170 -6.15 4.56 -10.73
CA GLY A 170 -6.05 3.85 -12.01
C GLY A 170 -4.65 3.83 -12.63
N GLU A 171 -3.68 4.49 -12.01
CA GLU A 171 -2.27 4.44 -12.41
C GLU A 171 -1.49 3.47 -11.52
N THR A 172 -0.52 2.79 -12.11
CA THR A 172 0.40 1.89 -11.39
C THR A 172 1.67 2.66 -11.05
N TYR A 173 2.03 2.64 -9.77
CA TYR A 173 3.23 3.27 -9.22
C TYR A 173 4.06 2.25 -8.44
N GLN A 174 5.31 2.62 -8.16
CA GLN A 174 6.18 1.85 -7.27
C GLN A 174 6.19 2.46 -5.87
N LYS A 175 6.20 1.61 -4.85
CA LYS A 175 6.50 1.98 -3.46
C LYS A 175 7.61 1.09 -2.91
N ALA A 176 8.34 1.56 -1.91
CA ALA A 176 9.10 0.67 -1.04
C ALA A 176 8.27 0.37 0.21
N SER A 177 8.17 -0.90 0.60
CA SER A 177 7.32 -1.32 1.71
C SER A 177 7.88 -2.51 2.48
N PHE A 178 7.75 -2.45 3.80
CA PHE A 178 7.86 -3.59 4.69
C PHE A 178 6.50 -3.85 5.34
N GLN A 179 6.07 -5.11 5.34
CA GLN A 179 4.80 -5.54 5.89
C GLN A 179 5.00 -6.63 6.93
N LYS A 180 4.28 -6.54 8.04
CA LYS A 180 4.25 -7.55 9.09
C LYS A 180 2.83 -7.74 9.61
N THR A 181 2.36 -8.97 9.56
CA THR A 181 1.12 -9.37 10.24
C THR A 181 1.45 -9.92 11.62
N VAL A 182 0.69 -9.50 12.62
CA VAL A 182 0.81 -9.95 14.00
C VAL A 182 -0.56 -10.19 14.60
N THR A 183 -0.66 -11.17 15.50
CA THR A 183 -1.81 -11.32 16.38
C THR A 183 -1.58 -10.45 17.61
N LEU A 184 -2.52 -9.58 17.93
CA LEU A 184 -2.49 -8.80 19.17
C LEU A 184 -2.77 -9.71 20.36
N ASP A 185 -1.77 -9.89 21.22
CA ASP A 185 -1.91 -10.54 22.51
C ASP A 185 -1.63 -9.55 23.65
N GLU A 186 -1.73 -10.01 24.91
CA GLU A 186 -1.39 -9.18 26.08
C GLU A 186 0.13 -8.97 26.24
N GLY A 187 0.96 -9.54 25.35
CA GLY A 187 2.41 -9.53 25.43
C GLY A 187 3.05 -8.34 24.71
N GLU A 188 4.35 -8.15 24.99
CA GLU A 188 5.20 -7.28 24.18
C GLU A 188 5.83 -8.10 23.05
N GLN A 189 5.74 -7.60 21.81
CA GLN A 189 6.27 -8.25 20.64
C GLN A 189 7.28 -7.32 19.96
N THR A 190 8.41 -7.87 19.52
CA THR A 190 9.45 -7.10 18.81
C THR A 190 9.91 -7.86 17.58
N PHE A 191 10.04 -7.15 16.46
CA PHE A 191 10.40 -7.71 15.16
C PHE A 191 11.42 -6.83 14.48
N ALA A 192 12.44 -7.42 13.87
CA ALA A 192 13.33 -6.70 13.00
C ALA A 192 12.66 -6.47 11.63
N ILE A 193 12.89 -5.28 11.05
CA ILE A 193 12.70 -5.03 9.63
C ILE A 193 13.89 -5.68 8.93
N THR A 194 13.62 -6.76 8.22
CA THR A 194 14.62 -7.50 7.45
C THR A 194 14.33 -7.37 5.97
N GLU A 195 15.39 -7.32 5.17
CA GLU A 195 15.27 -7.40 3.73
C GLU A 195 14.50 -8.67 3.32
N PRO A 196 13.43 -8.54 2.54
CA PRO A 196 12.71 -9.71 2.06
C PRO A 196 13.52 -10.50 1.04
N SER A 197 13.29 -11.80 0.95
CA SER A 197 13.86 -12.66 -0.10
C SER A 197 12.72 -13.24 -0.93
N TRP A 198 12.69 -12.90 -2.21
CA TRP A 198 11.65 -13.33 -3.14
C TRP A 198 12.17 -14.45 -4.04
N ASP A 199 11.50 -15.61 -4.01
CA ASP A 199 11.72 -16.70 -4.96
C ASP A 199 10.73 -16.58 -6.12
N ILE A 200 11.01 -15.63 -7.03
CA ILE A 200 10.10 -15.28 -8.13
C ILE A 200 10.01 -16.46 -9.11
N PRO A 201 8.80 -17.01 -9.37
CA PRO A 201 8.67 -18.17 -10.24
C PRO A 201 9.04 -17.85 -11.69
N ASP A 202 9.65 -18.80 -12.41
CA ASP A 202 10.08 -18.61 -13.80
C ASP A 202 8.93 -18.24 -14.76
N ASN A 203 7.71 -18.71 -14.46
CA ASN A 203 6.50 -18.47 -15.24
C ASN A 203 5.60 -17.38 -14.63
N TYR A 204 6.19 -16.48 -13.85
CA TYR A 204 5.52 -15.35 -13.22
C TYR A 204 4.77 -14.49 -14.25
N GLY A 205 3.48 -14.27 -14.01
CA GLY A 205 2.59 -13.51 -14.87
C GLY A 205 2.15 -14.21 -16.15
N GLU A 206 2.55 -15.47 -16.38
CA GLU A 206 2.10 -16.21 -17.54
C GLU A 206 0.59 -16.50 -17.49
N ALA A 207 -0.02 -16.57 -18.68
CA ALA A 207 -1.44 -16.84 -18.87
C ALA A 207 -1.94 -18.14 -18.21
N ALA A 208 -1.09 -19.18 -18.19
CA ALA A 208 -1.40 -20.45 -17.57
C ALA A 208 -1.20 -20.36 -16.06
N VAL A 209 -2.25 -19.97 -15.35
CA VAL A 209 -2.18 -19.71 -13.90
C VAL A 209 -2.22 -21.02 -13.12
N TRP A 210 -1.35 -21.15 -12.13
CA TRP A 210 -1.39 -22.18 -11.10
C TRP A 210 -1.54 -21.55 -9.72
N MET A 211 -2.17 -22.29 -8.81
CA MET A 211 -2.40 -21.88 -7.42
C MET A 211 -2.27 -23.11 -6.52
N GLU A 212 -1.47 -22.97 -5.47
CA GLU A 212 -1.22 -24.01 -4.46
C GLU A 212 -1.57 -23.46 -3.07
N PRO A 213 -2.86 -23.47 -2.70
CA PRO A 213 -3.30 -23.00 -1.40
C PRO A 213 -3.19 -24.09 -0.33
N GLU A 214 -2.75 -23.68 0.85
CA GLU A 214 -2.75 -24.45 2.09
C GLU A 214 -3.66 -23.77 3.11
N ILE A 215 -4.42 -24.57 3.86
CA ILE A 215 -5.32 -24.08 4.90
C ILE A 215 -4.79 -24.49 6.27
N GLU A 216 -4.76 -23.55 7.20
CA GLU A 216 -4.58 -23.82 8.62
C GLU A 216 -5.61 -23.06 9.46
N LYS A 217 -5.86 -23.54 10.68
CA LYS A 217 -6.67 -22.81 11.66
C LYS A 217 -5.75 -22.08 12.62
N GLN A 218 -6.02 -20.80 12.85
CA GLN A 218 -5.30 -19.97 13.80
C GLN A 218 -6.30 -19.12 14.58
N GLU A 219 -6.46 -19.43 15.87
CA GLU A 219 -7.35 -18.71 16.80
C GLU A 219 -8.81 -18.62 16.31
N ASP A 220 -9.21 -17.46 15.79
CA ASP A 220 -10.54 -17.16 15.27
C ASP A 220 -10.57 -17.07 13.73
N TYR A 221 -9.49 -17.47 13.07
CA TYR A 221 -9.35 -17.42 11.63
C TYR A 221 -9.01 -18.78 11.02
N VAL A 222 -9.54 -18.98 9.82
CA VAL A 222 -9.06 -19.93 8.82
C VAL A 222 -8.10 -19.17 7.93
N VAL A 223 -6.84 -19.56 7.94
CA VAL A 223 -5.77 -18.90 7.20
C VAL A 223 -5.48 -19.67 5.93
N VAL A 224 -5.56 -18.98 4.79
CA VAL A 224 -5.17 -19.51 3.49
C VAL A 224 -3.80 -18.95 3.13
N LYS A 225 -2.79 -19.82 3.09
CA LYS A 225 -1.47 -19.51 2.53
C LYS A 225 -1.46 -19.95 1.08
N LEU A 226 -1.16 -19.04 0.17
CA LEU A 226 -1.19 -19.29 -1.26
C LEU A 226 0.21 -19.11 -1.84
N ASN A 227 0.63 -20.03 -2.71
CA ASN A 227 1.67 -19.82 -3.70
C ASN A 227 1.06 -19.86 -5.11
N SER A 228 1.56 -19.04 -6.02
CA SER A 228 1.04 -18.94 -7.39
C SER A 228 2.10 -18.37 -8.35
N ASN A 229 1.80 -18.32 -9.65
CA ASN A 229 2.52 -17.46 -10.60
C ASN A 229 1.77 -16.17 -10.92
N ILE A 230 0.84 -15.74 -10.05
CA ILE A 230 0.10 -14.51 -10.25
C ILE A 230 1.04 -13.32 -10.01
N ILE A 231 0.88 -12.23 -10.76
CA ILE A 231 1.74 -11.04 -10.61
C ILE A 231 1.49 -10.28 -9.30
N ASP A 232 2.55 -9.68 -8.76
CA ASP A 232 2.59 -8.73 -7.65
C ASP A 232 1.50 -7.68 -7.76
N GLY A 233 0.90 -7.36 -6.62
CA GLY A 233 -0.16 -6.37 -6.53
C GLY A 233 -1.49 -6.83 -7.12
N THR A 234 -1.63 -8.08 -7.58
CA THR A 234 -2.93 -8.63 -7.95
C THR A 234 -3.79 -8.83 -6.70
N PHE A 235 -5.00 -8.29 -6.72
CA PHE A 235 -5.99 -8.49 -5.67
C PHE A 235 -6.54 -9.93 -5.72
N ILE A 236 -6.52 -10.59 -4.57
CA ILE A 236 -7.07 -11.92 -4.39
C ILE A 236 -8.02 -11.95 -3.20
N GLN A 237 -9.11 -12.69 -3.34
CA GLN A 237 -10.11 -12.85 -2.29
C GLN A 237 -10.42 -14.32 -2.04
N ALA A 238 -10.78 -14.65 -0.81
CA ALA A 238 -11.32 -15.94 -0.43
C ALA A 238 -12.60 -15.74 0.38
N ARG A 239 -13.61 -16.57 0.15
CA ARG A 239 -14.87 -16.52 0.90
C ARG A 239 -15.32 -17.91 1.34
N ALA A 240 -15.93 -17.99 2.51
CA ALA A 240 -16.58 -19.21 2.93
C ALA A 240 -17.91 -19.40 2.19
N HIS A 241 -18.17 -20.63 1.75
CA HIS A 241 -19.46 -21.07 1.26
C HIS A 241 -19.96 -22.21 2.14
N ILE A 242 -21.15 -22.00 2.71
CA ILE A 242 -21.78 -22.94 3.63
C ILE A 242 -23.24 -23.12 3.20
N PRO A 243 -23.66 -24.33 2.81
CA PRO A 243 -25.02 -24.57 2.36
C PRO A 243 -26.06 -24.09 3.37
N ASN A 244 -27.04 -23.32 2.90
CA ASN A 244 -28.15 -22.76 3.68
C ASN A 244 -27.79 -21.63 4.68
N TYR A 245 -26.56 -21.13 4.66
CA TYR A 245 -26.16 -19.97 5.48
C TYR A 245 -25.79 -18.77 4.61
N ILE A 246 -25.98 -17.57 5.16
CA ILE A 246 -25.50 -16.32 4.56
C ILE A 246 -24.08 -16.09 5.08
N THR A 247 -23.09 -16.19 4.19
CA THR A 247 -21.66 -16.08 4.51
C THR A 247 -21.02 -14.82 3.95
N SER A 248 -21.80 -13.80 3.57
CA SER A 248 -21.30 -12.59 2.91
C SER A 248 -20.32 -11.75 3.74
N GLY A 249 -20.19 -12.01 5.04
CA GLY A 249 -19.18 -11.39 5.91
C GLY A 249 -17.98 -12.28 6.21
N ILE A 250 -18.01 -13.56 5.79
CA ILE A 250 -16.95 -14.53 6.08
C ILE A 250 -16.06 -14.63 4.85
N GLN A 251 -15.16 -13.67 4.73
CA GLN A 251 -14.26 -13.51 3.61
C GLN A 251 -12.97 -12.83 4.04
N GLY A 252 -11.91 -13.09 3.30
CA GLY A 252 -10.61 -12.44 3.44
C GLY A 252 -10.12 -11.97 2.08
N TYR A 253 -9.22 -10.99 2.08
CA TYR A 253 -8.58 -10.51 0.87
C TYR A 253 -7.13 -10.17 1.13
N SER A 254 -6.34 -10.19 0.07
CA SER A 254 -4.92 -9.84 0.13
C SER A 254 -4.42 -9.41 -1.24
N TYR A 255 -3.14 -9.07 -1.31
CA TYR A 255 -2.44 -8.80 -2.56
C TYR A 255 -1.32 -9.82 -2.72
N ILE A 256 -1.11 -10.26 -3.95
CA ILE A 256 -0.01 -11.17 -4.30
C ILE A 256 1.33 -10.43 -4.12
N ASN A 257 2.30 -11.10 -3.51
CA ASN A 257 3.69 -10.66 -3.37
C ASN A 257 4.51 -10.93 -4.65
N PRO A 258 5.74 -10.39 -4.78
CA PRO A 258 6.60 -10.62 -5.93
C PRO A 258 6.94 -12.09 -6.22
N ASP A 259 6.97 -12.95 -5.21
CA ASP A 259 7.17 -14.40 -5.35
C ASP A 259 5.89 -15.18 -5.66
N GLY A 260 4.77 -14.48 -5.88
CA GLY A 260 3.47 -15.10 -6.12
C GLY A 260 2.76 -15.58 -4.85
N SER A 261 3.34 -15.32 -3.67
CA SER A 261 2.73 -15.71 -2.39
C SER A 261 1.63 -14.73 -1.93
N ALA A 262 0.67 -15.22 -1.15
CA ALA A 262 -0.27 -14.39 -0.40
C ALA A 262 -0.76 -15.11 0.85
N VAL A 263 -1.23 -14.34 1.83
CA VAL A 263 -1.90 -14.87 3.03
C VAL A 263 -3.24 -14.16 3.18
N LEU A 264 -4.31 -14.95 3.30
CA LEU A 264 -5.67 -14.45 3.53
C LEU A 264 -6.16 -14.99 4.87
N TYR A 265 -6.72 -14.12 5.70
CA TYR A 265 -7.37 -14.49 6.95
C TYR A 265 -8.88 -14.42 6.75
N ILE A 266 -9.59 -15.47 7.18
CA ILE A 266 -11.04 -15.58 7.00
C ILE A 266 -11.60 -15.91 8.37
N GLU A 267 -12.59 -15.19 8.87
CA GLU A 267 -13.26 -15.53 10.14
C GLU A 267 -13.65 -17.01 10.15
N ASP A 268 -13.32 -17.73 11.21
CA ASP A 268 -13.59 -19.17 11.32
C ASP A 268 -15.11 -19.42 11.45
N PRO A 269 -15.74 -20.07 10.45
CA PRO A 269 -17.17 -20.38 10.53
C PRO A 269 -17.58 -21.21 11.75
N GLU A 270 -16.67 -21.98 12.36
CA GLU A 270 -16.94 -22.76 13.57
C GLU A 270 -17.12 -21.87 14.80
N LYS A 271 -16.57 -20.66 14.78
CA LYS A 271 -16.71 -19.66 15.84
C LYS A 271 -17.96 -18.78 15.65
N ASP A 272 -18.56 -18.78 14.47
CA ASP A 272 -19.75 -17.96 14.20
C ASP A 272 -20.99 -18.51 14.92
N SER A 273 -21.50 -17.73 15.87
CA SER A 273 -22.68 -18.07 16.66
C SER A 273 -23.97 -18.31 15.85
N ARG A 274 -24.05 -17.85 14.60
CA ARG A 274 -25.19 -18.04 13.69
C ARG A 274 -25.16 -19.41 13.03
N ILE A 275 -23.98 -20.01 12.89
CA ILE A 275 -23.76 -21.29 12.24
C ILE A 275 -23.91 -22.41 13.29
N LYS A 276 -24.64 -23.47 12.93
CA LYS A 276 -24.96 -24.61 13.81
C LYS A 276 -24.75 -25.92 13.07
N ASN A 277 -24.21 -26.90 13.79
CA ASN A 277 -23.95 -28.25 13.29
C ASN A 277 -23.11 -28.24 12.00
N LEU A 278 -22.08 -27.41 11.95
CA LEU A 278 -21.16 -27.35 10.83
C LEU A 278 -20.30 -28.62 10.83
N THR A 279 -20.34 -29.38 9.74
CA THR A 279 -19.50 -30.58 9.54
C THR A 279 -18.47 -30.37 8.44
N GLU A 280 -18.83 -29.55 7.45
CA GLU A 280 -17.97 -29.20 6.34
C GLU A 280 -18.38 -27.83 5.78
N TYR A 281 -17.43 -27.15 5.16
CA TYR A 281 -17.65 -25.94 4.38
C TYR A 281 -16.62 -25.82 3.27
N GLU A 282 -16.88 -24.92 2.34
CA GLU A 282 -15.96 -24.63 1.24
C GLU A 282 -15.32 -23.26 1.44
N ILE A 283 -14.04 -23.14 1.13
CA ILE A 283 -13.36 -21.86 0.90
C ILE A 283 -13.18 -21.70 -0.61
N ILE A 284 -13.75 -20.64 -1.16
CA ILE A 284 -13.67 -20.32 -2.59
C ILE A 284 -12.69 -19.17 -2.75
N ILE A 285 -11.53 -19.45 -3.34
CA ILE A 285 -10.51 -18.48 -3.70
C ILE A 285 -10.82 -17.97 -5.11
N THR A 286 -10.73 -16.66 -5.32
CA THR A 286 -11.00 -16.03 -6.61
C THR A 286 -10.02 -14.89 -6.89
N MET A 287 -9.51 -14.86 -8.12
CA MET A 287 -8.82 -13.71 -8.70
C MET A 287 -9.56 -13.31 -9.98
N ASP A 288 -10.02 -12.06 -10.01
CA ASP A 288 -10.73 -11.46 -11.14
C ASP A 288 -9.89 -10.30 -11.68
N PRO A 289 -9.32 -10.39 -12.89
CA PRO A 289 -8.52 -9.31 -13.47
C PRO A 289 -9.27 -7.98 -13.57
N SER A 290 -10.59 -8.00 -13.70
CA SER A 290 -11.43 -6.81 -13.84
C SER A 290 -11.76 -6.12 -12.51
N HIS A 291 -11.35 -6.70 -11.38
CA HIS A 291 -11.63 -6.16 -10.07
C HIS A 291 -11.05 -4.75 -9.91
N SER A 292 -11.82 -3.82 -9.33
CA SER A 292 -11.44 -2.40 -9.24
C SER A 292 -10.20 -2.12 -8.39
N ASN A 293 -9.76 -3.10 -7.60
CA ASN A 293 -8.54 -3.02 -6.79
C ASN A 293 -7.28 -3.45 -7.55
N ASN A 294 -7.42 -3.95 -8.77
CA ASN A 294 -6.28 -4.29 -9.61
C ASN A 294 -5.75 -3.08 -10.37
N GLY A 295 -4.44 -3.09 -10.58
CA GLY A 295 -3.75 -2.13 -11.45
C GLY A 295 -3.75 -2.50 -12.92
N SER A 296 -3.25 -1.57 -13.73
CA SER A 296 -3.06 -1.78 -15.16
C SER A 296 -2.16 -2.98 -15.46
N LEU A 297 -1.18 -3.27 -14.59
CA LEU A 297 -0.30 -4.42 -14.71
C LEU A 297 -1.08 -5.75 -14.83
N VAL A 298 -2.16 -5.89 -14.05
CA VAL A 298 -2.99 -7.11 -14.01
C VAL A 298 -3.81 -7.25 -15.29
N THR A 299 -4.41 -6.16 -15.75
CA THR A 299 -5.19 -6.16 -16.99
C THR A 299 -4.30 -6.25 -18.24
N GLU A 300 -3.05 -5.78 -18.18
CA GLU A 300 -2.05 -5.99 -19.22
C GLU A 300 -1.63 -7.47 -19.32
N ALA A 301 -1.41 -8.14 -18.19
CA ALA A 301 -1.06 -9.56 -18.16
C ALA A 301 -2.24 -10.45 -18.58
N TYR A 302 -3.39 -10.26 -17.95
CA TYR A 302 -4.50 -11.22 -18.02
C TYR A 302 -5.68 -10.76 -18.90
N GLY A 303 -5.67 -9.49 -19.32
CA GLY A 303 -6.74 -8.87 -20.08
C GLY A 303 -7.83 -8.26 -19.20
N GLU A 304 -8.48 -7.19 -19.67
CA GLU A 304 -9.53 -6.46 -18.94
C GLU A 304 -10.70 -7.34 -18.46
N SER A 305 -11.02 -8.42 -19.19
CA SER A 305 -12.06 -9.39 -18.81
C SER A 305 -11.48 -10.80 -18.65
N GLY A 306 -10.18 -10.90 -18.35
CA GLY A 306 -9.47 -12.16 -18.17
C GLY A 306 -9.28 -12.98 -19.45
N GLN A 307 -9.47 -12.41 -20.65
CA GLN A 307 -9.44 -13.16 -21.91
C GLN A 307 -8.13 -13.91 -22.16
N ASN A 308 -7.01 -13.44 -21.59
CA ASN A 308 -5.70 -14.07 -21.71
C ASN A 308 -5.51 -15.22 -20.71
N LEU A 309 -6.36 -15.35 -19.69
CA LEU A 309 -6.26 -16.44 -18.72
C LEU A 309 -6.44 -17.81 -19.39
N ALA A 310 -5.58 -18.73 -18.97
CA ALA A 310 -5.53 -20.13 -19.35
C ALA A 310 -5.22 -21.02 -18.13
N GLY A 311 -5.46 -22.33 -18.26
CA GLY A 311 -5.22 -23.30 -17.19
C GLY A 311 -6.50 -23.88 -16.61
N ASP A 312 -6.33 -24.77 -15.63
CA ASP A 312 -7.41 -25.61 -15.09
C ASP A 312 -8.35 -24.85 -14.14
N TYR A 313 -7.88 -23.74 -13.58
CA TYR A 313 -8.63 -22.92 -12.62
C TYR A 313 -9.42 -21.78 -13.27
N VAL A 314 -9.44 -21.70 -14.60
CA VAL A 314 -10.19 -20.65 -15.32
C VAL A 314 -11.68 -20.97 -15.31
N ASP A 315 -12.47 -20.07 -14.73
CA ASP A 315 -13.92 -20.11 -14.77
C ASP A 315 -14.47 -18.95 -15.62
N THR A 316 -15.66 -19.11 -16.20
CA THR A 316 -16.32 -18.07 -17.01
C THR A 316 -17.56 -17.54 -16.29
N GLU A 317 -17.54 -16.24 -15.99
CA GLU A 317 -18.61 -15.52 -15.29
C GLU A 317 -19.05 -14.31 -16.11
N ASN A 318 -20.31 -14.27 -16.55
CA ASN A 318 -20.90 -13.12 -17.26
C ASN A 318 -20.00 -12.56 -18.38
N ASP A 319 -19.53 -13.44 -19.28
CA ASP A 319 -18.63 -13.14 -20.40
C ASP A 319 -17.20 -12.68 -19.99
N SER A 320 -16.86 -12.71 -18.70
CA SER A 320 -15.51 -12.52 -18.17
C SER A 320 -14.90 -13.86 -17.73
N LYS A 321 -13.58 -13.95 -17.73
CA LYS A 321 -12.85 -15.08 -17.19
C LYS A 321 -12.19 -14.68 -15.87
N VAL A 322 -12.26 -15.58 -14.90
CA VAL A 322 -11.63 -15.44 -13.59
C VAL A 322 -10.83 -16.70 -13.27
N ILE A 323 -9.95 -16.61 -12.28
CA ILE A 323 -9.35 -17.77 -11.65
C ILE A 323 -10.16 -18.12 -10.41
N ARG A 324 -10.58 -19.38 -10.27
CA ARG A 324 -11.37 -19.88 -9.14
C ARG A 324 -10.87 -21.25 -8.69
N GLN A 325 -10.65 -21.39 -7.39
CA GLN A 325 -10.33 -22.68 -6.76
C GLN A 325 -11.16 -22.85 -5.49
N THR A 326 -11.72 -24.04 -5.32
CA THR A 326 -12.54 -24.41 -4.15
C THR A 326 -11.79 -25.42 -3.30
N LEU A 327 -11.75 -25.16 -2.00
CA LEU A 327 -11.14 -26.03 -1.00
C LEU A 327 -12.22 -26.47 -0.02
N THR A 328 -12.36 -27.77 0.22
CA THR A 328 -13.27 -28.29 1.23
C THR A 328 -12.54 -28.38 2.57
N VAL A 329 -13.13 -27.79 3.61
CA VAL A 329 -12.67 -27.89 5.00
C VAL A 329 -13.64 -28.78 5.77
N THR A 330 -13.11 -29.81 6.40
CA THR A 330 -13.86 -30.69 7.30
C THR A 330 -13.67 -30.23 8.73
N VAL A 331 -14.76 -30.16 9.48
CA VAL A 331 -14.74 -29.84 10.91
C VAL A 331 -14.41 -31.11 11.69
N ASP A 332 -13.33 -31.08 12.49
CA ASP A 332 -12.99 -32.19 13.37
C ASP A 332 -14.05 -32.33 14.48
N GLU A 333 -14.50 -33.56 14.73
CA GLU A 333 -15.43 -33.91 15.83
C GLU A 333 -14.80 -33.82 17.23
#